data_AF-A0A3N5G762-F1
#
_entry.id   AF-A0A3N5G762-F1
#
_cell.length_a   1.000
_cell.length_b   1.000
_cell.length_c   1.000
_cell.angle_alpha   90.00
_cell.angle_beta   90.00
_cell.angle_gamma   90.00
#
_symmetry.space_group_name_H-M   'P 1'
#
loop_
_entity.id
_entity.type
_entity.pdbx_description
1 polymer ?
#
loop_
_entity_poly.entity_id
_entity_poly.type
_entity_poly.pdbx_seq_one_letter_code
_entity_poly.pdbx_strand_id
1 'polypeptide(L)'
;MDLPRPLASWGPYLSLFPRDLALSLGPVLQRLSLAVGPLRVRRPSGEGDPDGFDGLDRRGPYDRLLPSEWLLAEEAPEEFLRRAAAGEHTFLHLSRPEPGGTRISVALFDAGPSQLGAPRIAQLAALIVLARRAEAAGARFGWAVLQEPDSPLLTEVTPAALLRLLASKTPFEATDAQIEAWSTRLSGWKELDDAWMVGVHRPGLPRVDPRSSLLQIWDALDPRARRVKVAVRRGGLPAGEVALDLPDDATCARLLRDPFGAEAPAPRRVSPAVAPASNLVFSANGVKIFSRGREGEILAIPVPNSSRTAPGRARRYELWGAGPVVSAGIVGRSVALITVEQGSVGLHLTHKRDKSAFYRIGFPEG
;
A
#
# COMPACT_ATOMS: atom_id res chain seq x y z
N MET A 1 4.99 -23.05 9.05
CA MET A 1 5.81 -22.07 9.81
C MET A 1 5.18 -21.92 11.17
N ASP A 2 5.94 -22.09 12.26
CA ASP A 2 5.41 -21.86 13.60
C ASP A 2 5.32 -20.36 13.89
N LEU A 3 4.08 -19.86 13.86
CA LEU A 3 3.74 -18.49 14.21
C LEU A 3 3.24 -18.43 15.66
N PRO A 4 3.49 -17.33 16.39
CA PRO A 4 2.89 -17.09 17.70
C PRO A 4 1.36 -17.20 17.64
N ARG A 5 0.72 -17.70 18.71
CA ARG A 5 -0.74 -17.86 18.79
C ARG A 5 -1.53 -16.62 18.34
N PRO A 6 -1.14 -15.37 18.71
CA PRO A 6 -1.86 -14.19 18.26
C PRO A 6 -1.87 -13.99 16.75
N LEU A 7 -0.95 -14.61 16.00
CA LEU A 7 -0.83 -14.50 14.54
C LEU A 7 -1.37 -15.70 13.77
N ALA A 8 -1.84 -16.75 14.46
CA ALA A 8 -2.24 -18.00 13.84
C ALA A 8 -3.37 -17.82 12.80
N SER A 9 -4.29 -16.89 13.05
CA SER A 9 -5.39 -16.57 12.13
C SER A 9 -4.91 -16.00 10.78
N TRP A 10 -3.73 -15.40 10.71
CA TRP A 10 -3.14 -14.89 9.47
C TRP A 10 -2.13 -15.86 8.85
N GLY A 11 -2.01 -17.08 9.38
CA GLY A 11 -1.03 -18.08 8.94
C GLY A 11 -0.92 -18.26 7.43
N PRO A 12 -2.03 -18.45 6.68
CA PRO A 12 -1.98 -18.60 5.22
C PRO A 12 -1.29 -17.42 4.52
N TYR A 13 -1.64 -16.19 4.89
CA TYR A 13 -1.08 -14.98 4.29
C TYR A 13 0.35 -14.67 4.77
N LEU A 14 0.63 -14.87 6.06
CA LEU A 14 1.96 -14.64 6.62
C LEU A 14 2.98 -15.68 6.16
N SER A 15 2.53 -16.88 5.79
CA SER A 15 3.41 -17.93 5.25
C SER A 15 3.98 -17.59 3.88
N LEU A 16 3.42 -16.59 3.19
CA LEU A 16 3.97 -16.07 1.92
C LEU A 16 5.30 -15.36 2.12
N PHE A 17 5.56 -14.82 3.31
CA PHE A 17 6.75 -14.04 3.61
C PHE A 17 7.80 -14.90 4.32
N PRO A 18 9.10 -14.56 4.17
CA PRO A 18 10.14 -14.99 5.11
C PRO A 18 9.73 -14.72 6.57
N ARG A 19 10.11 -15.63 7.48
CA ARG A 19 9.62 -15.65 8.86
C ARG A 19 9.85 -14.33 9.60
N ASP A 20 11.00 -13.71 9.39
CA ASP A 20 11.37 -12.43 9.99
C ASP A 20 10.42 -11.29 9.55
N LEU A 21 10.10 -11.21 8.25
CA LEU A 21 9.14 -10.24 7.71
C LEU A 21 7.72 -10.53 8.21
N ALA A 22 7.33 -11.81 8.27
CA ALA A 22 6.03 -12.23 8.77
C ALA A 22 5.80 -11.79 10.23
N LEU A 23 6.82 -11.97 11.08
CA LEU A 23 6.77 -11.54 12.48
C LEU A 23 6.74 -10.02 12.62
N SER A 24 7.52 -9.31 11.81
CA SER A 24 7.56 -7.83 11.79
C SER A 24 6.24 -7.20 11.33
N LEU A 25 5.50 -7.85 10.43
CA LEU A 25 4.16 -7.39 9.99
C LEU A 25 3.06 -7.67 11.01
N GLY A 26 3.24 -8.64 11.91
CA GLY A 26 2.22 -9.09 12.85
C GLY A 26 1.53 -7.98 13.66
N PRO A 27 2.28 -7.10 14.35
CA PRO A 27 1.70 -5.99 15.10
C PRO A 27 0.88 -5.01 14.24
N VAL A 28 1.34 -4.75 13.01
CA VAL A 28 0.65 -3.89 12.05
C VAL A 28 -0.69 -4.50 11.65
N LEU A 29 -0.71 -5.80 11.31
CA LEU A 29 -1.91 -6.53 10.95
C LEU A 29 -2.93 -6.57 12.10
N GLN A 30 -2.48 -6.84 13.32
CA GLN A 30 -3.34 -6.88 14.50
C GLN A 30 -4.01 -5.53 14.76
N ARG A 31 -3.21 -4.46 14.79
CA ARG A 31 -3.70 -3.12 15.10
C ARG A 31 -4.66 -2.61 14.02
N LEU A 32 -4.33 -2.89 12.75
CA LEU A 32 -5.21 -2.55 11.63
C LEU A 32 -6.49 -3.39 11.63
N SER A 33 -6.41 -4.69 11.93
CA SER A 33 -7.58 -5.58 12.03
C SER A 33 -8.56 -5.11 13.10
N LEU A 34 -8.07 -4.66 14.27
CA LEU A 34 -8.91 -4.06 15.31
C LEU A 34 -9.60 -2.78 14.83
N ALA A 35 -8.86 -1.90 14.13
CA ALA A 35 -9.41 -0.66 13.58
C ALA A 35 -10.42 -0.89 12.45
N VAL A 36 -10.25 -1.93 11.63
CA VAL A 36 -11.14 -2.31 10.52
C VAL A 36 -12.37 -3.09 10.99
N GLY A 37 -12.22 -3.93 12.02
CA GLY A 37 -13.31 -4.72 12.62
C GLY A 37 -13.89 -5.81 11.70
N PRO A 38 -14.91 -6.56 12.17
CA PRO A 38 -15.50 -7.65 11.42
C PRO A 38 -16.27 -7.17 10.18
N LEU A 39 -16.50 -8.08 9.22
CA LEU A 39 -17.44 -7.83 8.12
C LEU A 39 -18.86 -7.83 8.67
N ARG A 40 -19.55 -6.70 8.51
CA ARG A 40 -20.96 -6.59 8.89
C ARG A 40 -21.78 -7.00 7.68
N VAL A 41 -22.63 -8.01 7.88
CA VAL A 41 -23.55 -8.48 6.85
C VAL A 41 -24.46 -7.32 6.44
N ARG A 42 -24.55 -7.09 5.12
CA ARG A 42 -25.51 -6.13 4.57
C ARG A 42 -26.90 -6.73 4.76
N ARG A 43 -27.63 -6.26 5.78
CA ARG A 43 -29.08 -6.47 5.84
C ARG A 43 -29.70 -5.64 4.72
N PRO A 44 -30.41 -6.23 3.75
CA PRO A 44 -31.20 -5.42 2.82
C PRO A 44 -32.14 -4.53 3.64
N SER A 45 -32.18 -3.24 3.32
CA SER A 45 -33.37 -2.44 3.62
C SER A 45 -34.53 -3.16 2.97
N GLY A 46 -35.46 -3.64 3.80
CA GLY A 46 -36.42 -4.69 3.43
C GLY A 46 -37.31 -4.31 2.26
N GLU A 47 -37.14 -5.02 1.15
CA GLU A 47 -38.15 -5.21 0.11
C GLU A 47 -38.42 -6.70 -0.15
N GLY A 48 -37.80 -7.60 0.62
CA GLY A 48 -38.14 -9.02 0.60
C GLY A 48 -39.27 -9.30 1.57
N ASP A 49 -40.24 -10.13 1.15
CA ASP A 49 -41.25 -10.66 2.05
C ASP A 49 -40.58 -11.36 3.24
N PRO A 50 -40.98 -11.07 4.48
CA PRO A 50 -40.45 -11.74 5.65
C PRO A 50 -40.76 -13.24 5.62
N ASP A 51 -39.77 -14.06 5.97
CA ASP A 51 -39.85 -15.52 6.02
C ASP A 51 -40.01 -15.98 7.47
N GLY A 52 -41.15 -15.58 8.05
CA GLY A 52 -41.53 -15.91 9.43
C GLY A 52 -40.89 -15.03 10.50
N PHE A 53 -40.67 -15.62 11.69
CA PHE A 53 -40.14 -14.95 12.87
C PHE A 53 -39.00 -15.77 13.50
N ASP A 54 -37.86 -15.15 13.82
CA ASP A 54 -36.64 -15.81 14.34
C ASP A 54 -36.25 -15.31 15.76
N GLY A 55 -37.07 -14.47 16.39
CA GLY A 55 -36.77 -13.99 17.73
C GLY A 55 -37.83 -13.06 18.32
N LEU A 56 -37.46 -12.38 19.40
CA LEU A 56 -38.30 -11.44 20.14
C LEU A 56 -37.60 -10.07 20.25
N ASP A 57 -38.37 -9.01 20.04
CA ASP A 57 -37.97 -7.62 20.19
C ASP A 57 -38.73 -6.95 21.34
N ARG A 58 -38.14 -5.91 21.93
CA ARG A 58 -38.82 -5.06 22.94
C ARG A 58 -39.61 -3.89 22.33
N ARG A 59 -39.58 -3.76 21.01
CA ARG A 59 -40.28 -2.70 20.27
C ARG A 59 -40.70 -3.23 18.91
N GLY A 60 -41.92 -2.91 18.49
CA GLY A 60 -42.43 -3.28 17.19
C GLY A 60 -43.78 -2.63 16.93
N PRO A 61 -44.27 -2.71 15.68
CA PRO A 61 -45.66 -2.40 15.36
C PRO A 61 -46.57 -3.49 15.99
N TYR A 62 -47.79 -3.10 16.36
CA TYR A 62 -48.70 -3.94 17.16
C TYR A 62 -49.26 -5.17 16.42
N ASP A 63 -49.19 -5.17 15.09
CA ASP A 63 -49.41 -6.35 14.25
C ASP A 63 -48.39 -7.47 14.52
N ARG A 64 -47.22 -7.14 15.11
CA ARG A 64 -46.19 -8.09 15.53
C ARG A 64 -46.13 -8.30 17.04
N LEU A 65 -47.10 -7.81 17.80
CA LEU A 65 -47.13 -8.05 19.24
C LEU A 65 -47.29 -9.57 19.49
N LEU A 66 -46.51 -10.12 20.43
CA LEU A 66 -46.53 -11.54 20.74
C LEU A 66 -47.95 -11.99 21.14
N PRO A 67 -48.47 -13.13 20.66
CA PRO A 67 -49.85 -13.54 20.96
C PRO A 67 -50.17 -13.63 22.45
N SER A 68 -49.19 -13.99 23.29
CA SER A 68 -49.36 -14.01 24.75
C SER A 68 -49.50 -12.61 25.35
N GLU A 69 -48.93 -11.57 24.72
CA GLU A 69 -49.15 -10.18 25.12
C GLU A 69 -50.53 -9.69 24.66
N TRP A 70 -51.05 -10.19 23.53
CA TRP A 70 -52.44 -9.94 23.13
C TRP A 70 -53.46 -10.53 24.08
N LEU A 71 -53.20 -11.73 24.63
CA LEU A 71 -54.08 -12.34 25.62
C LEU A 71 -54.25 -11.46 26.87
N LEU A 72 -53.22 -10.69 27.25
CA LEU A 72 -53.32 -9.74 28.35
C LEU A 72 -54.32 -8.62 28.07
N ALA A 73 -54.56 -8.25 26.81
CA ALA A 73 -55.57 -7.24 26.48
C ALA A 73 -56.99 -7.72 26.79
N GLU A 74 -57.24 -9.04 26.76
CA GLU A 74 -58.54 -9.65 27.07
C GLU A 74 -58.65 -10.00 28.56
N GLU A 75 -57.61 -10.64 29.13
CA GLU A 75 -57.65 -11.20 30.48
C GLU A 75 -57.21 -10.20 31.57
N ALA A 76 -56.35 -9.22 31.24
CA ALA A 76 -55.83 -8.24 32.20
C ALA A 76 -55.54 -6.86 31.55
N PRO A 77 -56.59 -6.12 31.12
CA PRO A 77 -56.44 -4.91 30.30
C PRO A 77 -55.57 -3.81 30.95
N GLU A 78 -55.62 -3.67 32.28
CA GLU A 78 -54.81 -2.67 33.00
C GLU A 78 -53.31 -3.00 32.98
N GLU A 79 -52.94 -4.28 33.06
CA GLU A 79 -51.53 -4.71 32.97
C GLU A 79 -51.01 -4.57 31.54
N PHE A 80 -51.86 -4.84 30.53
CA PHE A 80 -51.54 -4.55 29.14
C PHE A 80 -51.19 -3.07 28.94
N LEU A 81 -52.05 -2.15 29.42
CA LEU A 81 -51.81 -0.71 29.32
C LEU A 81 -50.57 -0.25 30.09
N ARG A 82 -50.31 -0.82 31.28
CA ARG A 82 -49.09 -0.53 32.04
C ARG A 82 -47.84 -0.92 31.25
N ARG A 83 -47.82 -2.11 30.64
CA ARG A 83 -46.69 -2.58 29.81
C ARG A 83 -46.50 -1.75 28.56
N ALA A 84 -47.60 -1.32 27.92
CA ALA A 84 -47.55 -0.40 26.79
C ALA A 84 -46.87 0.93 27.18
N ALA A 85 -47.27 1.50 28.31
CA ALA A 85 -46.71 2.75 28.83
C ALA A 85 -45.24 2.61 29.29
N ALA A 86 -44.88 1.47 29.88
CA ALA A 86 -43.54 1.18 30.36
C ALA A 86 -42.57 0.68 29.26
N GLY A 87 -43.08 0.37 28.07
CA GLY A 87 -42.29 -0.21 26.98
C GLY A 87 -41.82 -1.64 27.26
N GLU A 88 -42.64 -2.40 27.99
CA GLU A 88 -42.34 -3.77 28.43
C GLU A 88 -42.99 -4.85 27.54
N HIS A 89 -43.73 -4.44 26.50
CA HIS A 89 -44.28 -5.38 25.52
C HIS A 89 -43.20 -6.08 24.70
N THR A 90 -43.49 -7.33 24.36
CA THR A 90 -42.63 -8.18 23.55
C THR A 90 -43.26 -8.40 22.18
N PHE A 91 -42.46 -8.21 21.14
CA PHE A 91 -42.88 -8.29 19.74
C PHE A 91 -42.12 -9.42 19.04
N LEU A 92 -42.72 -10.04 18.03
CA LEU A 92 -42.08 -11.00 17.16
C LEU A 92 -41.08 -10.29 16.23
N HIS A 93 -39.82 -10.72 16.28
CA HIS A 93 -38.77 -10.26 15.36
C HIS A 93 -38.93 -10.99 14.03
N LEU A 94 -39.05 -10.22 12.93
CA LEU A 94 -39.23 -10.78 11.60
C LEU A 94 -37.95 -11.48 11.15
N SER A 95 -38.07 -12.78 10.87
CA SER A 95 -37.05 -13.53 10.16
C SER A 95 -37.10 -13.09 8.71
N ARG A 96 -35.93 -12.80 8.14
CA ARG A 96 -35.79 -12.53 6.72
C ARG A 96 -34.79 -13.54 6.18
N PRO A 97 -35.01 -14.13 5.00
CA PRO A 97 -34.05 -15.05 4.42
C PRO A 97 -32.68 -14.38 4.36
N GLU A 98 -31.63 -15.09 4.79
CA GLU A 98 -30.29 -14.70 4.39
C GLU A 98 -30.24 -14.74 2.85
N PRO A 99 -29.80 -13.68 2.17
CA PRO A 99 -29.67 -13.73 0.73
C PRO A 99 -28.68 -14.83 0.35
N GLY A 100 -29.18 -15.90 -0.29
CA GLY A 100 -28.40 -17.06 -0.76
C GLY A 100 -27.45 -16.77 -1.92
N GLY A 101 -26.95 -15.53 -2.02
CA GLY A 101 -25.96 -15.10 -3.00
C GLY A 101 -24.53 -15.32 -2.50
N THR A 102 -23.59 -15.49 -3.42
CA THR A 102 -22.16 -15.57 -3.08
C THR A 102 -21.66 -14.18 -2.69
N ARG A 103 -21.67 -13.89 -1.39
CA ARG A 103 -21.23 -12.62 -0.78
C ARG A 103 -19.86 -12.15 -1.29
N ILE A 104 -19.72 -10.87 -1.61
CA ILE A 104 -18.46 -10.28 -2.12
C ILE A 104 -18.06 -9.05 -1.29
N SER A 105 -16.79 -9.00 -0.88
CA SER A 105 -16.12 -7.82 -0.32
C SER A 105 -15.07 -7.31 -1.31
N VAL A 106 -15.11 -6.02 -1.65
CA VAL A 106 -14.18 -5.39 -2.59
C VAL A 106 -13.27 -4.38 -1.90
N ALA A 107 -11.99 -4.31 -2.29
CA ALA A 107 -11.04 -3.28 -1.87
C ALA A 107 -10.34 -2.60 -3.06
N LEU A 108 -10.44 -1.29 -3.14
CA LEU A 108 -9.84 -0.46 -4.18
C LEU A 108 -8.67 0.32 -3.58
N PHE A 109 -7.47 0.08 -4.09
CA PHE A 109 -6.23 0.66 -3.56
C PHE A 109 -5.79 1.85 -4.40
N ASP A 110 -5.63 3.00 -3.77
CA ASP A 110 -5.03 4.18 -4.37
C ASP A 110 -3.54 3.94 -4.62
N ALA A 111 -3.10 4.09 -5.87
CA ALA A 111 -1.71 3.94 -6.25
C ALA A 111 -0.95 5.26 -6.49
N GLY A 112 -1.55 6.39 -6.10
CA GLY A 112 -1.02 7.74 -6.31
C GLY A 112 0.26 8.07 -5.52
N PRO A 113 0.83 9.26 -5.75
CA PRO A 113 2.12 9.66 -5.18
C PRO A 113 2.09 9.77 -3.65
N SER A 114 0.96 10.12 -3.04
CA SER A 114 0.80 10.13 -1.58
C SER A 114 0.92 8.74 -0.93
N GLN A 115 0.84 7.67 -1.74
CA GLN A 115 0.83 6.27 -1.29
C GLN A 115 2.16 5.55 -1.52
N LEU A 116 3.26 6.31 -1.65
CA LEU A 116 4.62 5.78 -1.77
C LEU A 116 5.29 5.69 -0.39
N GLY A 117 6.21 4.74 -0.20
CA GLY A 117 6.95 4.58 1.05
C GLY A 117 6.14 3.91 2.16
N ALA A 118 6.13 4.50 3.36
CA ALA A 118 5.46 3.97 4.54
C ALA A 118 3.95 3.67 4.34
N PRO A 119 3.15 4.56 3.72
CA PRO A 119 1.77 4.27 3.34
C PRO A 119 1.57 2.97 2.55
N ARG A 120 2.49 2.62 1.64
CA ARG A 120 2.40 1.40 0.85
C ARG A 120 2.51 0.13 1.70
N ILE A 121 3.23 0.19 2.81
CA ILE A 121 3.32 -0.92 3.77
C ILE A 121 1.98 -1.11 4.48
N ALA A 122 1.31 -0.03 4.87
CA ALA A 122 -0.04 -0.10 5.43
C ALA A 122 -1.06 -0.62 4.41
N GLN A 123 -0.93 -0.28 3.12
CA GLN A 123 -1.77 -0.85 2.07
C GLN A 123 -1.57 -2.37 1.91
N LEU A 124 -0.32 -2.84 1.96
CA LEU A 124 -0.01 -4.27 1.94
C LEU A 124 -0.65 -5.00 3.15
N ALA A 125 -0.55 -4.39 4.33
CA ALA A 125 -1.22 -4.90 5.53
C ALA A 125 -2.76 -4.89 5.38
N ALA A 126 -3.32 -3.82 4.81
CA ALA A 126 -4.76 -3.69 4.58
C ALA A 126 -5.29 -4.76 3.62
N LEU A 127 -4.54 -5.08 2.56
CA LEU A 127 -4.91 -6.15 1.63
C LEU A 127 -5.03 -7.50 2.35
N ILE A 128 -4.07 -7.84 3.20
CA ILE A 128 -4.09 -9.07 4.01
C ILE A 128 -5.26 -9.05 5.01
N VAL A 129 -5.44 -7.94 5.73
CA VAL A 129 -6.51 -7.79 6.73
C VAL A 129 -7.90 -7.92 6.10
N LEU A 130 -8.14 -7.25 4.97
CA LEU A 130 -9.44 -7.26 4.29
C LEU A 130 -9.73 -8.61 3.64
N ALA A 131 -8.73 -9.28 3.07
CA ALA A 131 -8.88 -10.63 2.55
C ALA A 131 -9.23 -11.63 3.65
N ARG A 132 -8.48 -11.61 4.77
CA ARG A 132 -8.76 -12.48 5.92
C ARG A 132 -10.12 -12.20 6.53
N ARG A 133 -10.52 -10.94 6.58
CA ARG A 133 -11.83 -10.49 7.08
C ARG A 133 -12.98 -11.03 6.23
N ALA A 134 -12.85 -11.00 4.90
CA ALA A 134 -13.84 -11.57 3.99
C ALA A 134 -13.92 -13.10 4.14
N GLU A 135 -12.77 -13.77 4.19
CA GLU A 135 -12.68 -15.23 4.42
C GLU A 135 -13.33 -15.64 5.75
N ALA A 136 -13.08 -14.90 6.84
CA ALA A 136 -13.70 -15.15 8.14
C ALA A 136 -15.23 -15.04 8.12
N ALA A 137 -15.78 -14.25 7.18
CA ALA A 137 -17.21 -14.09 6.97
C ALA A 137 -17.75 -15.01 5.86
N GLY A 138 -16.94 -15.91 5.29
CA GLY A 138 -17.35 -16.75 4.16
C GLY A 138 -17.72 -15.96 2.90
N ALA A 139 -17.19 -14.74 2.75
CA ALA A 139 -17.38 -13.90 1.57
C ALA A 139 -16.19 -14.06 0.61
N ARG A 140 -16.45 -13.97 -0.69
CA ARG A 140 -15.39 -13.81 -1.70
C ARG A 140 -14.75 -12.45 -1.54
N PHE A 141 -13.45 -12.40 -1.74
CA PHE A 141 -12.69 -11.16 -1.73
C PHE A 141 -12.26 -10.79 -3.14
N GLY A 142 -12.37 -9.51 -3.48
CA GLY A 142 -11.87 -8.94 -4.73
C GLY A 142 -11.12 -7.64 -4.47
N TRP A 143 -10.06 -7.35 -5.22
CA TRP A 143 -9.36 -6.09 -5.11
C TRP A 143 -8.83 -5.58 -6.43
N ALA A 144 -8.63 -4.27 -6.53
CA ALA A 144 -8.12 -3.60 -7.71
C ALA A 144 -7.38 -2.30 -7.36
N VAL A 145 -6.70 -1.73 -8.35
CA VAL A 145 -6.10 -0.39 -8.27
C VAL A 145 -7.16 0.63 -8.65
N LEU A 146 -7.33 1.66 -7.82
CA LEU A 146 -8.37 2.68 -8.00
C LEU A 146 -8.24 3.40 -9.35
N GLN A 147 -7.01 3.63 -9.81
CA GLN A 147 -6.68 4.26 -11.09
C GLN A 147 -6.94 3.38 -12.33
N GLU A 148 -7.30 2.10 -12.16
CA GLU A 148 -7.52 1.15 -13.25
C GLU A 148 -8.96 0.61 -13.25
N PRO A 149 -9.99 1.43 -13.51
CA PRO A 149 -11.40 1.03 -13.42
C PRO A 149 -11.81 -0.10 -14.38
N ASP A 150 -11.10 -0.25 -15.49
CA ASP A 150 -11.36 -1.29 -16.49
C ASP A 150 -10.63 -2.61 -16.18
N SER A 151 -9.68 -2.61 -15.24
CA SER A 151 -8.94 -3.82 -14.85
C SER A 151 -9.86 -4.83 -14.16
N PRO A 152 -9.70 -6.14 -14.39
CA PRO A 152 -10.45 -7.15 -13.64
C PRO A 152 -10.08 -7.10 -12.15
N LEU A 153 -11.06 -7.41 -11.28
CA LEU A 153 -10.79 -7.62 -9.86
C LEU A 153 -9.90 -8.85 -9.69
N LEU A 154 -8.86 -8.70 -8.88
CA LEU A 154 -8.04 -9.80 -8.41
C LEU A 154 -8.70 -10.44 -7.20
N THR A 155 -8.88 -11.75 -7.23
CA THR A 155 -9.59 -12.49 -6.17
C THR A 155 -8.65 -13.16 -5.18
N GLU A 156 -7.35 -13.20 -5.50
CA GLU A 156 -6.36 -13.91 -4.69
C GLU A 156 -5.34 -12.96 -4.08
N VAL A 157 -4.76 -13.39 -2.96
CA VAL A 157 -3.62 -12.74 -2.30
C VAL A 157 -2.45 -13.71 -2.35
N THR A 158 -1.78 -13.74 -3.49
CA THR A 158 -0.56 -14.51 -3.76
C THR A 158 0.67 -13.60 -3.78
N PRO A 159 1.91 -14.15 -3.80
CA PRO A 159 3.10 -13.33 -3.98
C PRO A 159 3.05 -12.45 -5.23
N ALA A 160 2.51 -12.98 -6.34
CA ALA A 160 2.33 -12.22 -7.58
C ALA A 160 1.31 -11.08 -7.40
N ALA A 161 0.20 -11.33 -6.70
CA ALA A 161 -0.82 -10.32 -6.40
C ALA A 161 -0.23 -9.19 -5.53
N LEU A 162 0.54 -9.53 -4.50
CA LEU A 162 1.23 -8.57 -3.64
C LEU A 162 2.28 -7.74 -4.41
N LEU A 163 3.07 -8.37 -5.29
CA LEU A 163 3.98 -7.66 -6.18
C LEU A 163 3.23 -6.73 -7.14
N ARG A 164 2.06 -7.12 -7.64
CA ARG A 164 1.22 -6.25 -8.48
C ARG A 164 0.78 -5.00 -7.71
N LEU A 165 0.36 -5.13 -6.45
CA LEU A 165 0.05 -3.96 -5.61
C LEU A 165 1.27 -3.06 -5.38
N LEU A 166 2.46 -3.63 -5.17
CA LEU A 166 3.68 -2.83 -4.99
C LEU A 166 4.13 -2.15 -6.29
N ALA A 167 3.87 -2.77 -7.43
CA ALA A 167 4.24 -2.26 -8.75
C ALA A 167 3.25 -1.25 -9.33
N SER A 168 2.04 -1.13 -8.78
CA SER A 168 0.97 -0.28 -9.33
C SER A 168 1.20 1.24 -9.20
N LYS A 169 2.31 1.66 -8.58
CA LYS A 169 2.65 3.06 -8.36
C LYS A 169 2.46 3.91 -9.62
N THR A 170 1.80 5.04 -9.46
CA THR A 170 1.56 6.00 -10.53
C THR A 170 1.87 7.42 -10.03
N PRO A 171 2.41 8.31 -10.89
CA PRO A 171 2.58 9.72 -10.53
C PRO A 171 1.25 10.47 -10.45
N PHE A 172 0.15 9.83 -10.85
CA PHE A 172 -1.18 10.44 -10.90
C PHE A 172 -2.04 10.04 -9.71
N GLU A 173 -2.54 11.07 -9.07
CA GLU A 173 -3.65 11.02 -8.14
C GLU A 173 -4.91 10.43 -8.81
N ALA A 174 -5.70 9.61 -8.09
CA ALA A 174 -6.97 9.10 -8.61
C ALA A 174 -7.94 10.25 -8.95
N THR A 175 -8.64 10.12 -10.07
CA THR A 175 -9.58 11.12 -10.60
C THR A 175 -11.03 10.79 -10.25
N ASP A 176 -11.89 11.81 -10.23
CA ASP A 176 -13.33 11.62 -9.97
C ASP A 176 -13.97 10.69 -11.02
N ALA A 177 -13.58 10.80 -12.29
CA ALA A 177 -14.04 9.92 -13.36
C ALA A 177 -13.68 8.44 -13.11
N GLN A 178 -12.49 8.14 -12.57
CA GLN A 178 -12.12 6.77 -12.20
C GLN A 178 -12.98 6.24 -11.05
N ILE A 179 -13.32 7.11 -10.09
CA ILE A 179 -14.15 6.77 -8.94
C ILE A 179 -15.60 6.52 -9.38
N GLU A 180 -16.13 7.37 -10.26
CA GLU A 180 -17.46 7.21 -10.86
C GLU A 180 -17.55 5.95 -11.71
N ALA A 181 -16.49 5.60 -12.46
CA ALA A 181 -16.43 4.34 -13.20
C ALA A 181 -16.49 3.13 -12.27
N TRP A 182 -15.75 3.15 -11.16
CA TRP A 182 -15.87 2.12 -10.12
C TRP A 182 -17.26 2.11 -9.48
N SER A 183 -17.85 3.27 -9.23
CA SER A 183 -19.19 3.39 -8.64
C SER A 183 -20.22 2.72 -9.53
N THR A 184 -20.22 3.07 -10.82
CA THR A 184 -21.11 2.51 -11.83
C THR A 184 -20.92 0.99 -11.92
N ARG A 185 -19.67 0.52 -11.95
CA ARG A 185 -19.35 -0.91 -12.04
C ARG A 185 -19.84 -1.71 -10.84
N LEU A 186 -19.72 -1.17 -9.62
CA LEU A 186 -20.11 -1.86 -8.39
C LEU A 186 -21.60 -1.71 -8.05
N SER A 187 -22.28 -0.67 -8.53
CA SER A 187 -23.70 -0.39 -8.24
C SER A 187 -24.65 -1.52 -8.68
N GLY A 188 -24.28 -2.28 -9.71
CA GLY A 188 -25.06 -3.41 -10.21
C GLY A 188 -24.94 -4.70 -9.40
N TRP A 189 -24.04 -4.77 -8.42
CA TRP A 189 -23.69 -6.02 -7.72
C TRP A 189 -24.55 -6.17 -6.46
N LYS A 190 -25.59 -7.02 -6.54
CA LYS A 190 -26.49 -7.29 -5.41
C LYS A 190 -25.77 -8.05 -4.29
N GLU A 191 -24.76 -8.84 -4.64
CA GLU A 191 -23.94 -9.64 -3.73
C GLU A 191 -22.82 -8.85 -3.04
N LEU A 192 -22.65 -7.56 -3.37
CA LEU A 192 -21.65 -6.71 -2.75
C LEU A 192 -22.06 -6.35 -1.32
N ASP A 193 -21.39 -6.95 -0.35
CA ASP A 193 -21.60 -6.69 1.08
C ASP A 193 -20.84 -5.46 1.55
N ASP A 194 -19.62 -5.26 1.04
CA ASP A 194 -18.72 -4.22 1.50
C ASP A 194 -17.75 -3.78 0.40
N ALA A 195 -17.49 -2.48 0.34
CA ALA A 195 -16.56 -1.86 -0.59
C ALA A 195 -15.64 -0.91 0.18
N TRP A 196 -14.33 -1.10 0.03
CA TRP A 196 -13.31 -0.29 0.66
C TRP A 196 -12.56 0.56 -0.35
N MET A 197 -12.37 1.84 -0.05
CA MET A 197 -11.35 2.65 -0.72
C MET A 197 -10.18 2.82 0.25
N VAL A 198 -8.99 2.40 -0.19
CA VAL A 198 -7.79 2.30 0.64
C VAL A 198 -6.72 3.25 0.13
N GLY A 199 -6.09 4.00 1.04
CA GLY A 199 -5.02 4.95 0.74
C GLY A 199 -5.48 6.36 0.45
N VAL A 200 -6.73 6.53 -0.01
CA VAL A 200 -7.28 7.84 -0.35
C VAL A 200 -7.23 8.81 0.84
N HIS A 201 -6.39 9.83 0.74
CA HIS A 201 -6.30 10.90 1.73
C HIS A 201 -6.57 12.27 1.09
N ARG A 202 -7.82 12.49 0.65
CA ARG A 202 -8.28 13.79 0.17
C ARG A 202 -9.64 14.15 0.78
N PRO A 203 -9.78 15.32 1.42
CA PRO A 203 -11.08 15.84 1.85
C PRO A 203 -12.01 16.01 0.65
N GLY A 204 -13.30 15.67 0.80
CA GLY A 204 -14.32 15.92 -0.22
C GLY A 204 -14.34 14.96 -1.41
N LEU A 205 -13.48 13.95 -1.45
CA LEU A 205 -13.49 12.98 -2.55
C LEU A 205 -14.83 12.23 -2.61
N PRO A 206 -15.46 12.09 -3.81
CA PRO A 206 -16.61 11.23 -3.97
C PRO A 206 -16.30 9.81 -3.52
N ARG A 207 -17.28 9.18 -2.87
CA ARG A 207 -17.19 7.76 -2.56
C ARG A 207 -17.73 6.97 -3.75
N VAL A 208 -17.15 5.80 -3.97
CA VAL A 208 -17.67 4.79 -4.91
C VAL A 208 -19.11 4.37 -4.56
N ASP A 209 -19.48 4.43 -3.28
CA ASP A 209 -20.86 4.30 -2.82
C ASP A 209 -21.02 5.05 -1.47
N PRO A 210 -22.16 5.68 -1.14
CA PRO A 210 -22.33 6.38 0.13
C PRO A 210 -22.06 5.53 1.39
N ARG A 211 -22.18 4.20 1.28
CA ARG A 211 -21.95 3.24 2.36
C ARG A 211 -20.58 2.59 2.28
N SER A 212 -19.77 2.88 1.25
CA SER A 212 -18.40 2.38 1.14
C SER A 212 -17.57 2.81 2.34
N SER A 213 -16.72 1.92 2.82
CA SER A 213 -15.79 2.21 3.90
C SER A 213 -14.53 2.88 3.34
N LEU A 214 -13.96 3.81 4.10
CA LEU A 214 -12.69 4.45 3.75
C LEU A 214 -11.62 4.03 4.75
N LEU A 215 -10.47 3.64 4.21
CA LEU A 215 -9.23 3.45 4.94
C LEU A 215 -8.22 4.48 4.44
N GLN A 216 -8.19 5.65 5.07
CA GLN A 216 -7.28 6.72 4.69
C GLN A 216 -5.92 6.46 5.31
N ILE A 217 -4.85 6.58 4.54
CA ILE A 217 -3.48 6.27 4.98
C ILE A 217 -2.60 7.46 4.62
N TRP A 218 -1.85 7.97 5.60
CA TRP A 218 -0.91 9.05 5.38
C TRP A 218 0.30 8.90 6.29
N ASP A 219 1.42 9.45 5.85
CA ASP A 219 2.67 9.42 6.61
C ASP A 219 2.57 10.33 7.84
N ALA A 220 3.17 9.91 8.95
CA ALA A 220 3.36 10.81 10.08
C ALA A 220 4.55 11.70 9.78
N LEU A 221 4.35 13.02 9.74
CA LEU A 221 5.42 14.01 9.51
C LEU A 221 6.31 14.18 10.76
N ASP A 222 6.73 13.07 11.37
CA ASP A 222 7.71 13.03 12.46
C ASP A 222 8.86 12.10 12.06
N PRO A 223 10.03 12.65 11.69
CA PRO A 223 11.17 11.85 11.23
C PRO A 223 11.75 10.93 12.30
N ARG A 224 11.37 11.09 13.57
CA ARG A 224 11.81 10.22 14.68
C ARG A 224 10.81 9.09 14.99
N ALA A 225 9.58 9.20 14.49
CA ALA A 225 8.55 8.19 14.69
C ALA A 225 8.34 7.40 13.39
N ARG A 226 8.71 6.11 13.41
CA ARG A 226 8.41 5.18 12.31
C ARG A 226 6.94 4.76 12.37
N ARG A 227 6.05 5.68 12.02
CA ARG A 227 4.60 5.48 12.10
C ARG A 227 3.90 5.93 10.84
N VAL A 228 2.88 5.19 10.48
CA VAL A 228 1.89 5.61 9.49
C VAL A 228 0.55 5.80 10.19
N LYS A 229 -0.14 6.88 9.87
CA LYS A 229 -1.46 7.18 10.42
C LYS A 229 -2.54 6.62 9.50
N VAL A 230 -3.56 6.07 10.13
CA VAL A 230 -4.70 5.47 9.44
C VAL A 230 -5.99 5.97 10.06
N ALA A 231 -6.91 6.46 9.23
CA ALA A 231 -8.28 6.73 9.64
C ALA A 231 -9.22 5.72 8.98
N VAL A 232 -10.05 5.09 9.81
CA VAL A 232 -11.09 4.16 9.37
C VAL A 232 -12.44 4.86 9.49
N ARG A 233 -13.10 5.07 8.35
CA ARG A 233 -14.46 5.61 8.30
C ARG A 233 -15.40 4.59 7.66
N ARG A 234 -16.11 3.85 8.50
CA ARG A 234 -17.13 2.88 8.07
C ARG A 234 -18.43 3.61 7.74
N GLY A 235 -19.25 3.05 6.85
CA GLY A 235 -20.55 3.64 6.50
C GLY A 235 -21.37 3.98 7.75
N GLY A 236 -21.67 5.27 7.97
CA GLY A 236 -22.49 5.76 9.08
C GLY A 236 -21.83 5.86 10.47
N LEU A 237 -20.53 5.54 10.61
CA LEU A 237 -19.83 5.64 11.91
C LEU A 237 -18.78 6.78 11.91
N PRO A 238 -18.50 7.39 13.08
CA PRO A 238 -17.42 8.37 13.21
C PRO A 238 -16.07 7.73 12.85
N ALA A 239 -15.18 8.53 12.26
CA ALA A 239 -13.87 8.05 11.87
C ALA A 239 -13.01 7.78 13.10
N GLY A 240 -12.41 6.58 13.17
CA GLY A 240 -11.41 6.26 14.19
C GLY A 240 -10.01 6.41 13.60
N GLU A 241 -9.12 7.14 14.30
CA GLU A 241 -7.71 7.25 13.91
C GLU A 241 -6.84 6.30 14.74
N VAL A 242 -5.90 5.64 14.06
CA VAL A 242 -4.89 4.78 14.69
C VAL A 242 -3.53 5.03 14.06
N ALA A 243 -2.49 5.06 14.89
CA ALA A 243 -1.11 5.05 14.43
C ALA A 243 -0.60 3.61 14.38
N LEU A 244 0.00 3.22 13.26
CA LEU A 244 0.63 1.92 13.09
C LEU A 244 2.15 2.09 13.21
N ASP A 245 2.75 1.43 14.20
CA ASP A 245 4.20 1.38 14.36
C ASP A 245 4.78 0.46 13.28
N LEU A 246 5.65 1.00 12.44
CA LEU A 246 6.30 0.27 11.35
C LEU A 246 7.58 -0.44 11.85
N PRO A 247 7.98 -1.52 11.16
CA PRO A 247 9.28 -2.15 11.39
C PRO A 247 10.46 -1.19 11.20
N ASP A 248 11.68 -1.67 11.47
CA ASP A 248 12.88 -0.91 11.14
C ASP A 248 12.99 -0.60 9.63
N ASP A 249 13.83 0.39 9.29
CA ASP A 249 13.92 0.91 7.92
C ASP A 249 14.41 -0.14 6.91
N ALA A 250 15.28 -1.07 7.32
CA ALA A 250 15.79 -2.12 6.45
C ALA A 250 14.68 -3.12 6.12
N THR A 251 13.91 -3.51 7.14
CA THR A 251 12.70 -4.34 6.97
C THR A 251 11.67 -3.66 6.09
N CYS A 252 11.40 -2.37 6.31
CA CYS A 252 10.48 -1.58 5.48
C CYS A 252 10.95 -1.51 4.02
N ALA A 253 12.23 -1.23 3.79
CA ALA A 253 12.81 -1.20 2.45
C ALA A 253 12.72 -2.57 1.75
N ARG A 254 12.93 -3.67 2.48
CA ARG A 254 12.80 -5.02 1.96
C ARG A 254 11.35 -5.35 1.61
N LEU A 255 10.38 -5.03 2.48
CA LEU A 255 8.95 -5.20 2.20
C LEU A 255 8.52 -4.49 0.91
N LEU A 256 9.06 -3.30 0.64
CA LEU A 256 8.73 -2.53 -0.56
C LEU A 256 9.46 -2.99 -1.83
N ARG A 257 10.69 -3.50 -1.69
CA ARG A 257 11.55 -3.84 -2.84
C ARG A 257 11.49 -5.32 -3.20
N ASP A 258 11.60 -6.20 -2.23
CA ASP A 258 11.64 -7.64 -2.42
C ASP A 258 11.12 -8.39 -1.17
N PRO A 259 9.79 -8.38 -0.95
CA PRO A 259 9.18 -8.95 0.26
C PRO A 259 9.29 -10.48 0.34
N PHE A 260 9.69 -11.16 -0.74
CA PHE A 260 9.76 -12.63 -0.80
C PHE A 260 11.19 -13.15 -0.91
N GLY A 261 12.14 -12.26 -1.23
CA GLY A 261 13.56 -12.59 -1.25
C GLY A 261 14.13 -12.88 0.14
N ALA A 262 15.21 -13.66 0.17
CA ALA A 262 16.03 -13.84 1.35
C ALA A 262 16.68 -12.51 1.77
N GLU A 263 17.07 -12.42 3.04
CA GLU A 263 17.77 -11.23 3.55
C GLU A 263 19.05 -10.99 2.73
N ALA A 264 19.17 -9.80 2.15
CA ALA A 264 20.36 -9.42 1.42
C ALA A 264 21.51 -9.19 2.42
N PRO A 265 22.73 -9.67 2.13
CA PRO A 265 23.87 -9.42 3.01
C PRO A 265 24.07 -7.93 3.21
N ALA A 266 24.44 -7.54 4.44
CA ALA A 266 24.71 -6.15 4.79
C ALA A 266 25.65 -5.51 3.75
N PRO A 267 25.38 -4.27 3.31
CA PRO A 267 26.21 -3.61 2.30
C PRO A 267 27.66 -3.59 2.79
N ARG A 268 28.54 -4.25 2.03
CA ARG A 268 29.96 -4.27 2.33
C ARG A 268 30.48 -2.84 2.21
N ARG A 269 30.89 -2.25 3.34
CA ARG A 269 31.61 -0.98 3.32
C ARG A 269 32.82 -1.16 2.41
N VAL A 270 32.86 -0.38 1.34
CA VAL A 270 34.00 -0.38 0.43
C VAL A 270 35.19 0.19 1.19
N SER A 271 36.39 -0.33 0.93
CA SER A 271 37.62 0.18 1.54
C SER A 271 37.70 1.71 1.39
N PRO A 272 38.21 2.45 2.39
CA PRO A 272 38.41 3.90 2.32
C PRO A 272 39.20 4.35 1.07
N ALA A 273 39.99 3.47 0.48
CA ALA A 273 40.72 3.69 -0.78
C ALA A 273 39.81 3.92 -2.01
N VAL A 274 38.54 3.51 -1.94
CA VAL A 274 37.53 3.69 -3.01
C VAL A 274 36.45 4.69 -2.59
N ALA A 275 36.58 5.29 -1.40
CA ALA A 275 35.64 6.32 -0.95
C ALA A 275 35.82 7.59 -1.79
N PRO A 276 34.73 8.27 -2.20
CA PRO A 276 34.81 9.58 -2.83
C PRO A 276 35.63 10.54 -1.98
N ALA A 277 36.66 11.14 -2.56
CA ALA A 277 37.39 12.26 -1.98
C ALA A 277 36.71 13.61 -2.27
N SER A 278 35.65 13.61 -3.10
CA SER A 278 34.93 14.81 -3.56
C SER A 278 33.42 14.60 -3.65
N ASN A 279 32.72 15.68 -4.01
CA ASN A 279 31.30 15.66 -4.38
C ASN A 279 30.98 14.58 -5.42
N LEU A 280 29.76 14.06 -5.34
CA LEU A 280 29.16 13.16 -6.31
C LEU A 280 28.47 13.98 -7.40
N VAL A 281 28.76 13.71 -8.67
CA VAL A 281 28.17 14.41 -9.81
C VAL A 281 27.41 13.42 -10.69
N PHE A 282 26.12 13.68 -10.92
CA PHE A 282 25.33 12.90 -11.87
C PHE A 282 25.71 13.27 -13.32
N SER A 283 25.75 12.28 -14.20
CA SER A 283 25.77 12.56 -15.63
C SER A 283 24.48 13.26 -16.05
N ALA A 284 24.53 14.07 -17.11
CA ALA A 284 23.37 14.84 -17.58
C ALA A 284 22.13 13.99 -17.89
N ASN A 285 22.31 12.73 -18.30
CA ASN A 285 21.24 11.77 -18.56
C ASN A 285 20.88 10.88 -17.34
N GLY A 286 21.48 11.11 -16.17
CA GLY A 286 21.20 10.40 -14.93
C GLY A 286 21.68 8.94 -14.86
N VAL A 287 22.35 8.42 -15.90
CA VAL A 287 22.74 6.99 -15.96
C VAL A 287 24.06 6.66 -15.27
N LYS A 288 24.83 7.66 -14.84
CA LYS A 288 26.07 7.49 -14.07
C LYS A 288 26.20 8.53 -12.97
N ILE A 289 26.85 8.13 -11.88
CA ILE A 289 27.41 9.02 -10.86
C ILE A 289 28.93 8.98 -11.03
N PHE A 290 29.54 10.16 -11.07
CA PHE A 290 30.98 10.34 -11.06
C PHE A 290 31.44 10.80 -9.68
N SER A 291 32.58 10.30 -9.23
CA SER A 291 33.26 10.76 -8.02
C SER A 291 34.77 10.70 -8.21
N ARG A 292 35.52 11.62 -7.60
CA ARG A 292 36.97 11.54 -7.55
C ARG A 292 37.41 10.61 -6.43
N GLY A 293 38.35 9.71 -6.70
CA GLY A 293 39.06 8.95 -5.69
C GLY A 293 40.19 9.76 -5.05
N ARG A 294 40.90 9.15 -4.10
CA ARG A 294 41.93 9.85 -3.31
C ARG A 294 43.21 10.14 -4.09
N GLU A 295 43.51 9.32 -5.10
CA GLU A 295 44.70 9.44 -5.95
C GLU A 295 44.41 10.26 -7.22
N GLY A 296 43.27 10.97 -7.26
CA GLY A 296 42.85 11.79 -8.40
C GLY A 296 42.17 11.01 -9.52
N GLU A 297 42.01 9.69 -9.38
CA GLU A 297 41.25 8.85 -10.30
C GLU A 297 39.77 9.23 -10.34
N ILE A 298 39.08 8.93 -11.45
CA ILE A 298 37.64 9.11 -11.55
C ILE A 298 36.93 7.76 -11.47
N LEU A 299 36.01 7.64 -10.53
CA LEU A 299 35.10 6.51 -10.42
C LEU A 299 33.80 6.86 -11.14
N ALA A 300 33.35 5.99 -12.04
CA ALA A 300 32.06 6.08 -12.70
C ALA A 300 31.18 4.90 -12.27
N ILE A 301 30.13 5.22 -11.52
CA ILE A 301 29.19 4.26 -10.93
C ILE A 301 27.91 4.29 -11.79
N PRO A 302 27.50 3.18 -12.42
CA PRO A 302 26.26 3.15 -13.18
C PRO A 302 25.04 3.25 -12.26
N VAL A 303 24.08 4.08 -12.65
CA VAL A 303 22.79 4.25 -11.97
C VAL A 303 21.75 3.43 -12.72
N PRO A 304 21.13 2.42 -12.10
CA PRO A 304 20.09 1.64 -12.75
C PRO A 304 18.79 2.44 -12.87
N ASN A 305 18.01 2.17 -13.92
CA ASN A 305 16.68 2.78 -14.13
C ASN A 305 15.60 2.23 -13.17
N SER A 306 15.94 1.28 -12.30
CA SER A 306 15.03 0.65 -11.36
C SER A 306 15.73 0.37 -10.04
N SER A 307 15.03 0.61 -8.93
CA SER A 307 15.49 0.27 -7.58
C SER A 307 15.61 -1.24 -7.32
N ARG A 308 15.07 -2.08 -8.21
CA ARG A 308 15.19 -3.55 -8.16
C ARG A 308 16.43 -4.08 -8.86
N THR A 309 17.06 -3.27 -9.70
CA THR A 309 18.24 -3.69 -10.46
C THR A 309 19.49 -3.33 -9.67
N ALA A 310 20.38 -4.29 -9.49
CA ALA A 310 21.67 -4.02 -8.85
C ALA A 310 22.45 -2.96 -9.66
N PRO A 311 23.10 -1.99 -8.99
CA PRO A 311 24.02 -1.10 -9.70
C PRO A 311 25.12 -1.95 -10.34
N GLY A 312 25.41 -1.69 -11.61
CA GLY A 312 26.52 -2.34 -12.30
C GLY A 312 27.87 -2.02 -11.64
N ARG A 313 28.92 -2.74 -12.06
CA ARG A 313 30.27 -2.56 -11.52
C ARG A 313 30.78 -1.13 -11.78
N ALA A 314 31.21 -0.44 -10.73
CA ALA A 314 31.90 0.84 -10.84
C ALA A 314 33.18 0.68 -11.67
N ARG A 315 33.41 1.61 -12.61
CA ARG A 315 34.64 1.66 -13.42
C ARG A 315 35.55 2.74 -12.89
N ARG A 316 36.85 2.42 -12.81
CA ARG A 316 37.91 3.34 -12.41
C ARG A 316 38.62 3.82 -13.67
N TYR A 317 38.83 5.13 -13.75
CA TYR A 317 39.55 5.78 -14.83
C TYR A 317 40.77 6.49 -14.24
N GLU A 318 41.94 6.00 -14.59
CA GLU A 318 43.23 6.58 -14.23
C GLU A 318 43.81 7.24 -15.48
N LEU A 319 44.17 8.51 -15.37
CA LEU A 319 44.83 9.24 -16.44
C LEU A 319 46.30 9.42 -16.05
N TRP A 320 47.10 8.43 -16.42
CA TRP A 320 48.54 8.42 -16.16
C TRP A 320 49.23 9.52 -16.97
N GLY A 321 49.97 10.39 -16.29
CA GLY A 321 50.73 11.47 -16.94
C GLY A 321 49.91 12.64 -17.47
N ALA A 322 48.62 12.74 -17.15
CA ALA A 322 47.79 13.90 -17.46
C ALA A 322 47.66 14.83 -16.25
N GLY A 323 47.51 16.15 -16.50
CA GLY A 323 47.18 17.11 -15.46
C GLY A 323 45.86 16.79 -14.73
N PRO A 324 45.53 17.51 -13.64
CA PRO A 324 44.34 17.21 -12.83
C PRO A 324 43.07 17.18 -13.68
N VAL A 325 42.23 16.14 -13.47
CA VAL A 325 40.89 16.11 -14.06
C VAL A 325 40.08 17.23 -13.44
N VAL A 326 39.51 18.12 -14.25
CA VAL A 326 38.66 19.23 -13.77
C VAL A 326 37.18 18.95 -14.00
N SER A 327 36.84 18.08 -14.96
CA SER A 327 35.46 17.73 -15.28
C SER A 327 35.36 16.30 -15.83
N ALA A 328 34.20 15.67 -15.60
CA ALA A 328 33.86 14.34 -16.10
C ALA A 328 32.41 14.33 -16.58
N GLY A 329 32.15 13.60 -17.66
CA GLY A 329 30.82 13.53 -18.26
C GLY A 329 30.65 12.36 -19.22
N ILE A 330 29.56 12.41 -19.99
CA ILE A 330 29.26 11.43 -21.03
C ILE A 330 29.10 12.17 -22.35
N VAL A 331 29.79 11.70 -23.39
CA VAL A 331 29.63 12.15 -24.77
C VAL A 331 29.19 10.94 -25.60
N GLY A 332 27.96 10.97 -26.09
CA GLY A 332 27.32 9.81 -26.71
C GLY A 332 27.26 8.61 -25.77
N ARG A 333 28.07 7.57 -26.05
CA ARG A 333 28.18 6.36 -25.21
C ARG A 333 29.50 6.25 -24.44
N SER A 334 30.40 7.23 -24.61
CA SER A 334 31.75 7.22 -24.02
C SER A 334 31.80 8.11 -22.78
N VAL A 335 32.64 7.75 -21.81
CA VAL A 335 33.00 8.67 -20.72
C VAL A 335 34.01 9.65 -21.26
N ALA A 336 33.77 10.93 -20.97
CA ALA A 336 34.66 12.03 -21.32
C ALA A 336 35.26 12.59 -20.03
N LEU A 337 36.59 12.75 -20.01
CA LEU A 337 37.33 13.36 -18.91
C LEU A 337 38.11 14.56 -19.46
N ILE A 338 38.06 15.68 -18.75
CA ILE A 338 38.75 16.90 -19.11
C ILE A 338 39.88 17.14 -18.11
N THR A 339 41.11 17.27 -18.61
CA THR A 339 42.30 17.59 -17.83
C THR A 339 42.82 18.97 -18.22
N VAL A 340 43.37 19.71 -17.26
CA VAL A 340 44.04 20.98 -17.53
C VAL A 340 45.53 20.83 -17.21
N GLU A 341 46.37 21.24 -18.15
CA GLU A 341 47.82 21.34 -18.01
C GLU A 341 48.22 22.76 -18.41
N GLN A 342 49.35 23.30 -17.94
CA GLN A 342 49.76 24.69 -18.21
C GLN A 342 49.64 25.01 -19.71
N GLY A 343 48.77 25.98 -20.05
CA GLY A 343 48.52 26.41 -21.42
C GLY A 343 47.70 25.48 -22.31
N SER A 344 47.08 24.39 -21.79
CA SER A 344 46.25 23.51 -22.62
C SER A 344 45.16 22.75 -21.88
N VAL A 345 44.11 22.37 -22.61
CA VAL A 345 43.06 21.46 -22.15
C VAL A 345 43.14 20.16 -22.92
N GLY A 346 43.14 19.05 -22.18
CA GLY A 346 43.08 17.70 -22.72
C GLY A 346 41.66 17.12 -22.57
N LEU A 347 41.10 16.58 -23.66
CA LEU A 347 39.88 15.79 -23.65
C LEU A 347 40.22 14.32 -23.88
N HIS A 348 39.84 13.47 -22.92
CA HIS A 348 40.05 12.03 -22.96
C HIS A 348 38.70 11.32 -23.13
N LEU A 349 38.50 10.62 -24.24
CA LEU A 349 37.29 9.83 -24.49
C LEU A 349 37.58 8.34 -24.36
N THR A 350 36.89 7.66 -23.44
CA THR A 350 37.09 6.22 -23.24
C THR A 350 36.13 5.43 -24.13
N HIS A 351 36.65 4.83 -25.20
CA HIS A 351 35.87 3.94 -26.06
C HIS A 351 35.88 2.49 -25.53
N LYS A 352 34.88 1.70 -25.94
CA LYS A 352 34.67 0.29 -25.52
C LYS A 352 35.82 -0.67 -25.89
N ARG A 353 36.80 -0.23 -26.66
CA ARG A 353 37.97 -0.98 -27.12
C ARG A 353 39.22 -0.15 -26.82
N ASP A 354 39.73 -0.14 -25.59
CA ASP A 354 41.07 0.30 -25.09
C ASP A 354 41.85 1.43 -25.79
N LYS A 355 41.23 2.19 -26.68
CA LYS A 355 41.77 3.31 -27.42
C LYS A 355 41.08 4.53 -26.83
N SER A 356 41.77 5.16 -25.88
CA SER A 356 41.45 6.50 -25.47
C SER A 356 41.75 7.43 -26.64
N ALA A 357 40.75 8.16 -27.14
CA ALA A 357 41.01 9.28 -28.03
C ALA A 357 41.39 10.47 -27.15
N PHE A 358 42.57 11.04 -27.41
CA PHE A 358 43.08 12.22 -26.73
C PHE A 358 43.10 13.39 -27.69
N TYR A 359 42.45 14.49 -27.30
CA TYR A 359 42.46 15.75 -28.03
C TYR A 359 43.06 16.82 -27.12
N ARG A 360 44.09 17.52 -27.60
CA ARG A 360 44.73 18.63 -26.88
C ARG A 360 44.40 19.93 -27.61
N ILE A 361 43.88 20.91 -26.87
CA ILE A 361 43.66 22.27 -27.36
C ILE A 361 44.62 23.18 -26.58
N GLY A 362 45.58 23.77 -27.27
CA GLY A 362 46.46 24.79 -26.70
C GLY A 362 45.74 26.13 -26.65
N PHE A 363 45.98 26.91 -25.61
CA PHE A 363 45.61 28.31 -25.60
C PHE A 363 46.69 29.11 -26.34
N PRO A 364 46.35 30.06 -27.22
CA PRO A 364 47.34 30.97 -27.77
C PRO A 364 48.01 31.74 -26.62
N GLU A 365 49.34 31.79 -26.62
CA GLU A 365 50.08 32.69 -25.73
C GLU A 365 49.66 34.13 -26.08
N GLY A 366 49.16 34.85 -25.07
CA GLY A 366 48.63 36.20 -25.20
C GLY A 366 49.73 37.25 -25.29
#